data_AF-A0A831QP54-F1
#
_entry.id   AF-A0A831QP54-F1
#
_cell.length_a   1.000
_cell.length_b   1.000
_cell.length_c   1.000
_cell.angle_alpha   90.00
_cell.angle_beta   90.00
_cell.angle_gamma   90.00
#
_symmetry.space_group_name_H-M   'P 1'
#
loop_
_entity.id
_entity.type
_entity.pdbx_description
1 polymer ?
#
loop_
_entity_poly.entity_id
_entity_poly.type
_entity_poly.pdbx_seq_one_letter_code
_entity_poly.pdbx_strand_id
1 'polypeptide(L)'
;MKFHFKQGESVRYTKKKDSPSIYAVSLERPKGTMVLDHIQPTEDSQIFMLGYDQPLSYQFTEKKGLVIDITEEVLNTVGESYAYAFKIKGYERN
;
A
#
# COMPACT_ATOMS: atom_id res chain seq x y z
N MET A 1 -0.69 -13.45 3.96
CA MET A 1 -2.15 -13.47 3.68
C MET A 1 -2.60 -14.88 3.48
N LYS A 2 -3.91 -15.11 3.44
CA LYS A 2 -4.45 -16.45 3.24
C LYS A 2 -4.70 -16.75 1.75
N PHE A 3 -5.01 -15.75 0.93
CA PHE A 3 -5.43 -15.96 -0.47
C PHE A 3 -4.72 -15.02 -1.47
N HIS A 4 -4.56 -13.73 -1.17
CA HIS A 4 -4.13 -12.72 -2.16
C HIS A 4 -2.70 -12.23 -1.95
N PHE A 5 -1.68 -13.07 -2.19
CA PHE A 5 -0.28 -12.66 -1.94
C PHE A 5 0.38 -11.79 -3.01
N LYS A 6 -0.28 -11.62 -4.15
CA LYS A 6 0.16 -10.74 -5.23
C LYS A 6 -1.05 -10.07 -5.89
N GLN A 7 -0.80 -8.93 -6.52
CA GLN A 7 -1.72 -8.30 -7.47
C GLN A 7 -0.94 -8.00 -8.74
N GLY A 8 -1.38 -8.61 -9.85
CA GLY A 8 -0.62 -8.60 -11.10
C GLY A 8 0.80 -9.14 -10.92
N GLU A 9 1.73 -8.53 -11.66
CA GLU A 9 3.16 -8.88 -11.60
C GLU A 9 3.96 -7.93 -10.71
N SER A 10 3.50 -6.69 -10.52
CA SER A 10 4.30 -5.64 -9.88
C SER A 10 4.05 -5.46 -8.39
N VAL A 11 2.97 -6.02 -7.82
CA VAL A 11 2.66 -5.89 -6.38
C VAL A 11 2.75 -7.23 -5.66
N ARG A 12 3.48 -7.24 -4.55
CA ARG A 12 3.54 -8.36 -3.60
C ARG A 12 3.05 -7.88 -2.24
N TYR A 13 2.27 -8.72 -1.58
CA TYR A 13 1.77 -8.40 -0.27
C TYR A 13 2.44 -9.28 0.80
N THR A 14 2.62 -8.73 2.00
CA THR A 14 3.06 -9.49 3.16
C THR A 14 2.29 -9.03 4.39
N LYS A 15 2.19 -9.86 5.41
CA LYS A 15 1.63 -9.44 6.70
C LYS A 15 2.33 -10.19 7.82
N LYS A 16 2.56 -9.51 8.94
CA LYS A 16 3.04 -10.17 10.15
C LYS A 16 1.88 -10.98 10.74
N LYS A 17 2.18 -12.18 11.26
CA LYS A 17 1.21 -12.99 11.99
C LYS A 17 0.67 -12.18 13.17
N ASP A 18 -0.65 -12.21 13.36
CA ASP A 18 -1.38 -11.53 14.45
C ASP A 18 -1.18 -10.00 14.50
N SER A 19 -0.84 -9.38 13.38
CA SER A 19 -0.75 -7.92 13.23
C SER A 19 -1.85 -7.39 12.31
N PRO A 20 -2.45 -6.23 12.63
CA PRO A 20 -3.35 -5.55 11.70
C PRO A 20 -2.60 -4.84 10.56
N SER A 21 -1.26 -4.89 10.54
CA SER A 21 -0.45 -4.29 9.49
C SER A 21 -0.25 -5.24 8.30
N ILE A 22 -0.63 -4.74 7.13
CA ILE A 22 -0.34 -5.34 5.83
C ILE A 22 0.68 -4.46 5.12
N TYR A 23 1.63 -5.12 4.47
CA TYR A 23 2.62 -4.48 3.61
C TYR A 23 2.26 -4.77 2.16
N ALA A 24 2.08 -3.72 1.35
CA ALA A 24 2.04 -3.82 -0.09
C ALA A 24 3.39 -3.34 -0.65
N VAL A 25 4.05 -4.16 -1.46
CA VAL A 25 5.37 -3.88 -2.01
C VAL A 25 5.25 -3.79 -3.52
N SER A 26 5.49 -2.59 -4.05
CA SER A 26 5.62 -2.35 -5.48
C SER A 26 7.04 -2.61 -5.93
N LEU A 27 7.20 -3.50 -6.92
CA LEU A 27 8.47 -3.82 -7.57
C LEU A 27 8.86 -2.80 -8.64
N GLU A 28 7.97 -1.82 -8.88
CA GLU A 28 8.18 -0.71 -9.81
C GLU A 28 7.99 0.62 -9.09
N ARG A 29 8.61 1.68 -9.61
CA ARG A 29 8.40 3.05 -9.12
C ARG A 29 6.97 3.48 -9.39
N PRO A 30 6.15 3.74 -8.35
CA PRO A 30 4.76 4.13 -8.55
C PRO A 30 4.66 5.55 -9.11
N LYS A 31 3.57 5.86 -9.81
CA LYS A 31 3.35 7.16 -10.47
C LYS A 31 1.95 7.68 -10.16
N GLY A 32 1.87 8.76 -9.38
CA GLY A 32 0.62 9.45 -9.04
C GLY A 32 -0.26 8.70 -8.06
N THR A 33 -0.72 7.49 -8.39
CA THR A 33 -1.56 6.69 -7.49
C THR A 33 -1.17 5.21 -7.50
N MET A 34 -1.49 4.52 -6.41
CA MET A 34 -1.41 3.07 -6.30
C MET A 34 -2.77 2.51 -5.94
N VAL A 35 -3.25 1.56 -6.73
CA VAL A 35 -4.53 0.89 -6.51
C VAL A 35 -4.28 -0.52 -5.97
N LEU A 36 -4.84 -0.82 -4.81
CA LEU A 36 -4.75 -2.12 -4.15
C LEU A 36 -6.16 -2.73 -4.03
N ASP A 37 -6.39 -3.80 -4.80
CA ASP A 37 -7.72 -4.38 -4.96
C ASP A 37 -8.10 -5.27 -3.78
N HIS A 38 -7.12 -5.90 -3.13
CA HIS A 38 -7.34 -6.94 -2.14
C HIS A 38 -7.21 -6.46 -0.69
N ILE A 39 -7.06 -5.14 -0.49
CA ILE A 39 -6.84 -4.54 0.83
C ILE A 39 -7.97 -3.59 1.17
N GLN A 40 -8.55 -3.76 2.36
CA GLN A 40 -9.46 -2.82 2.96
C GLN A 40 -8.79 -2.15 4.17
N PRO A 41 -8.62 -0.82 4.17
CA PRO A 41 -8.11 -0.10 5.34
C PRO A 41 -9.14 -0.10 6.47
N THR A 42 -8.67 -0.03 7.72
CA THR A 42 -9.55 0.32 8.85
C THR A 42 -10.01 1.78 8.74
N GLU A 43 -11.11 2.15 9.41
CA GLU A 43 -11.68 3.52 9.37
C GLU A 43 -10.63 4.61 9.66
N ASP A 44 -9.77 4.39 10.68
CA ASP A 44 -8.68 5.31 11.06
C ASP A 44 -7.30 4.82 10.58
N SER A 45 -7.24 4.13 9.44
CA SER A 45 -5.95 3.65 8.92
C SER A 45 -5.05 4.81 8.55
N GLN A 46 -3.85 4.85 9.11
CA GLN A 46 -2.76 5.65 8.56
C GLN A 46 -1.93 4.78 7.63
N ILE A 47 -1.77 5.24 6.39
CA ILE A 47 -0.97 4.56 5.37
C ILE A 47 0.36 5.29 5.25
N PHE A 48 1.46 4.54 5.29
CA PHE A 48 2.80 5.10 5.19
C PHE A 48 3.57 4.40 4.08
N MET A 49 4.42 5.15 3.40
CA MET A 49 5.47 4.57 2.56
C MET A 49 6.75 4.45 3.40
N LEU A 50 7.40 3.30 3.38
CA LEU A 50 8.65 3.13 4.14
C LEU A 50 9.71 4.10 3.60
N GLY A 51 10.35 4.84 4.52
CA GLY A 51 11.25 5.95 4.20
C GLY A 51 10.56 7.32 4.15
N TYR A 52 9.25 7.39 4.43
CA TYR A 52 8.49 8.64 4.52
C TYR A 52 7.65 8.66 5.81
N ASP A 53 7.88 9.67 6.64
CA ASP A 53 7.35 9.71 8.02
C ASP A 53 5.94 10.31 8.13
N GLN A 54 5.39 10.86 7.04
CA GLN A 54 4.04 11.41 7.02
C GLN A 54 3.05 10.42 6.42
N PRO A 55 1.79 10.40 6.90
CA PRO A 55 0.76 9.55 6.32
C PRO A 55 0.41 10.01 4.90
N LEU A 56 0.14 9.05 4.02
CA LEU A 56 -0.31 9.30 2.66
C LEU A 56 -1.83 9.47 2.63
N SER A 57 -2.29 10.39 1.78
CA SER A 57 -3.70 10.51 1.41
C SER A 57 -4.16 9.25 0.69
N TYR A 58 -5.37 8.81 0.98
CA TYR A 58 -5.96 7.67 0.29
C TYR A 58 -7.48 7.79 0.24
N GLN A 59 -8.07 7.03 -0.67
CA GLN A 59 -9.50 6.80 -0.75
C GLN A 59 -9.76 5.31 -0.84
N PHE A 60 -10.86 4.86 -0.24
CA PHE A 60 -11.32 3.49 -0.37
C PHE A 60 -12.77 3.47 -0.85
N THR A 61 -13.05 2.64 -1.85
CA THR A 61 -14.42 2.29 -2.23
C THR A 61 -14.48 0.82 -2.56
N GLU A 62 -15.63 0.19 -2.32
CA GLU A 62 -15.78 -1.24 -2.63
C GLU A 62 -15.45 -1.56 -4.10
N LYS A 63 -15.84 -0.66 -5.02
CA LYS A 63 -15.65 -0.81 -6.46
C LYS A 63 -14.20 -0.61 -6.94
N LYS A 64 -13.47 0.35 -6.37
CA LYS A 64 -12.10 0.70 -6.83
C LYS A 64 -10.99 0.10 -5.97
N GLY A 65 -11.31 -0.39 -4.78
CA GLY A 65 -10.32 -0.75 -3.78
C GLY A 65 -9.68 0.45 -3.13
N LEU A 66 -8.51 0.22 -2.56
CA LEU A 66 -7.71 1.22 -1.86
C LEU A 66 -6.84 1.97 -2.87
N VAL A 67 -7.09 3.25 -3.05
CA VAL A 67 -6.33 4.16 -3.90
C VAL A 67 -5.48 5.05 -3.02
N ILE A 68 -4.16 4.90 -3.08
CA ILE A 68 -3.18 5.68 -2.31
C ILE A 68 -2.59 6.74 -3.23
N ASP A 69 -2.61 8.00 -2.79
CA ASP A 69 -1.99 9.11 -3.52
C ASP A 69 -0.49 9.15 -3.23
N ILE A 70 0.31 9.22 -4.29
CA ILE A 70 1.77 9.20 -4.22
C ILE A 70 2.26 10.43 -4.98
N THR A 71 2.53 11.50 -4.23
CA THR A 71 3.04 12.75 -4.78
C THR A 71 4.52 12.64 -5.14
N GLU A 72 4.99 13.51 -6.04
CA GLU A 72 6.42 13.60 -6.36
C GLU A 72 7.27 13.94 -5.12
N GLU A 73 6.72 14.71 -4.16
CA GLU A 73 7.39 14.99 -2.89
C GLU A 73 7.71 13.72 -2.09
N VAL A 74 6.74 12.81 -1.99
CA VAL A 74 6.92 11.50 -1.33
C VAL A 74 8.03 10.71 -2.04
N LEU A 75 7.97 10.63 -3.37
CA LEU A 75 8.95 9.89 -4.16
C LEU A 75 10.36 10.49 -4.11
N ASN A 76 10.47 11.81 -4.05
CA ASN A 76 11.75 12.50 -3.93
C ASN A 76 12.35 12.34 -2.52
N THR A 77 11.51 12.27 -1.49
CA THR A 77 11.94 12.04 -0.11
C THR A 77 12.45 10.60 0.08
N VAL A 78 11.73 9.62 -0.46
CA VAL A 78 12.16 8.21 -0.39
C VAL A 78 13.35 7.94 -1.31
N GLY A 79 13.46 8.65 -2.43
CA GLY A 79 14.52 8.46 -3.43
C GLY A 79 14.25 7.27 -4.36
N GLU A 80 15.29 6.86 -5.11
CA GLU A 80 15.23 5.70 -5.98
C GLU A 80 15.47 4.40 -5.19
N SER A 81 14.61 3.40 -5.43
CA SER A 81 14.67 2.10 -4.78
C SER A 81 14.26 0.98 -5.74
N TYR A 82 14.75 -0.23 -5.49
CA TYR A 82 14.31 -1.45 -6.18
C TYR A 82 12.86 -1.81 -5.90
N ALA A 83 12.33 -1.37 -4.75
CA ALA A 83 10.95 -1.60 -4.38
C ALA A 83 10.45 -0.52 -3.41
N TYR A 84 9.15 -0.32 -3.42
CA TYR A 84 8.47 0.70 -2.64
C TYR A 84 7.38 0.03 -1.79
N ALA A 85 7.56 0.08 -0.47
CA ALA A 85 6.72 -0.63 0.48
C ALA A 85 5.76 0.32 1.21
N PHE A 86 4.49 -0.06 1.24
CA PHE A 86 3.40 0.66 1.88
C PHE A 86 2.94 -0.14 3.10
N LYS A 87 2.93 0.49 4.27
CA LYS A 87 2.39 -0.07 5.50
C LYS A 87 0.96 0.43 5.67
N ILE A 88 0.02 -0.51 5.75
CA ILE A 88 -1.41 -0.24 5.80
C ILE A 88 -1.99 -0.95 7.01
N LYS A 89 -2.84 -0.28 7.79
CA LYS A 89 -3.62 -0.93 8.85
C LYS A 89 -4.94 -1.38 8.25
N GLY A 90 -5.17 -2.68 8.18
CA GLY A 90 -6.31 -3.19 7.43
C GLY A 90 -6.42 -4.70 7.42
N TYR A 91 -7.28 -5.18 6.55
CA TYR A 91 -7.54 -6.60 6.36
C TYR A 91 -7.59 -6.93 4.87
N GLU A 92 -7.35 -8.21 4.61
CA GLU A 92 -7.48 -8.82 3.29
C GLU A 92 -8.99 -8.94 2.96
N ARG A 93 -9.37 -8.53 1.75
CA ARG A 93 -10.72 -8.71 1.20
C ARG A 93 -10.69 -9.55 -0.08
N ASN A 94 -11.84 -10.13 -0.42
CA ASN A 94 -12.03 -10.95 -1.63
C ASN A 94 -12.29 -10.09 -2.87
#